data_AF-A0AA39K1L7-F1
#
_entry.id   AF-A0AA39K1L7-F1
#
_cell.length_a   1.000
_cell.length_b   1.000
_cell.length_c   1.000
_cell.angle_alpha   90.00
_cell.angle_beta   90.00
_cell.angle_gamma   90.00
#
_symmetry.space_group_name_H-M   'P 1'
#
loop_
_entity.id
_entity.type
_entity.pdbx_description
1 polymer ?
#
loop_
_entity_poly.entity_id
_entity_poly.type
_entity_poly.pdbx_seq_one_letter_code
_entity_poly.pdbx_strand_id
1 'polypeptide(L)'
;MKSCAKQQAAAEKATAECNGEPPLQQSSLVPFVQGSTYTSGQLRLYEVEWAAKCHCPYRMFKDPPYWNIIHMFNPNIKMLSADTVTHDVKEVYQITKKQVVALLRIHVAQDGWAVPQKLSLMGLVAIWVADGKLQTLMLDMVQ
;
A
#
# COMPACT_ATOMS: atom_id res chain seq x y z
N MET A 1 -66.46 19.11 27.10
CA MET A 1 -65.29 18.55 26.40
C MET A 1 -63.98 19.15 26.93
N LYS A 2 -63.67 18.99 28.23
CA LYS A 2 -62.43 19.49 28.87
C LYS A 2 -61.69 18.34 29.59
N SER A 3 -61.52 17.20 28.92
CA SER A 3 -60.97 16.00 29.56
C SER A 3 -59.77 15.37 28.84
N CYS A 4 -59.38 15.80 27.64
CA CYS A 4 -58.28 15.16 26.93
C CYS A 4 -56.95 15.96 27.01
N ALA A 5 -57.01 17.28 27.18
CA ALA A 5 -55.82 18.13 27.13
C ALA A 5 -54.95 18.11 28.42
N LYS A 6 -55.46 17.57 29.54
CA LYS A 6 -54.70 17.51 30.81
C LYS A 6 -53.89 16.23 30.99
N GLN A 7 -54.07 15.22 30.15
CA GLN A 7 -53.38 13.93 30.29
C GLN A 7 -52.13 13.80 29.42
N GLN A 8 -51.91 14.69 28.45
CA GLN A 8 -50.68 14.68 27.65
C GLN A 8 -49.54 15.53 28.24
N ALA A 9 -49.83 16.51 29.10
CA ALA A 9 -48.80 17.35 29.72
C ALA A 9 -48.07 16.68 30.90
N ALA A 10 -48.55 15.53 31.40
CA ALA A 10 -47.93 14.80 32.51
C ALA A 10 -47.02 13.64 32.06
N ALA A 11 -47.15 13.18 30.81
CA ALA A 11 -46.33 12.10 30.27
C ALA A 11 -45.00 12.61 29.66
N GLU A 12 -44.93 13.88 29.28
CA GLU A 12 -43.74 14.47 28.64
C GLU A 12 -42.71 15.02 29.64
N LYS A 13 -43.01 14.96 30.95
CA LYS A 13 -42.12 15.47 32.01
C LYS A 13 -41.45 14.38 32.87
N ALA A 14 -41.64 13.11 32.54
CA ALA A 14 -41.16 11.97 33.35
C ALA A 14 -40.07 11.11 32.69
N THR A 15 -39.59 11.45 31.49
CA THR A 15 -38.48 10.74 30.82
C THR A 15 -37.23 11.62 30.67
N ALA A 16 -37.06 12.59 31.57
CA ALA A 16 -35.90 13.49 31.59
C ALA A 16 -34.71 12.98 32.42
N GLU A 17 -34.77 11.79 33.03
CA GLU A 17 -33.70 11.34 33.94
C GLU A 17 -33.42 9.84 33.80
N CYS A 18 -32.82 9.40 32.69
CA CYS A 18 -32.15 8.09 32.70
C CYS A 18 -31.09 7.84 31.61
N ASN A 19 -30.41 8.85 31.08
CA ASN A 19 -29.26 8.61 30.19
C ASN A 19 -28.02 9.34 30.73
N GLY A 20 -27.34 8.69 31.67
CA GLY A 20 -25.97 9.03 32.06
C GLY A 20 -24.95 8.61 31.00
N GLU A 21 -25.21 8.91 29.72
CA GLU A 21 -24.17 8.80 28.71
C GLU A 21 -23.29 10.06 28.80
N PRO A 22 -21.97 9.92 28.95
CA PRO A 22 -21.08 11.07 28.88
C PRO A 22 -21.35 11.79 27.55
N PRO A 23 -21.36 13.13 27.52
CA PRO A 23 -21.55 13.86 26.28
C PRO A 23 -20.52 13.34 25.29
N LEU A 24 -20.99 12.77 24.18
CA LEU A 24 -20.11 12.37 23.08
C LEU A 24 -19.30 13.61 22.73
N GLN A 25 -18.05 13.65 23.17
CA GLN A 25 -17.10 14.65 22.75
C GLN A 25 -17.11 14.53 21.23
N GLN A 26 -17.72 15.52 20.58
CA GLN A 26 -17.60 15.73 19.16
C GLN A 26 -16.14 16.12 18.94
N SER A 27 -15.26 15.12 18.96
CA SER A 27 -13.92 15.19 18.44
C SER A 27 -14.09 15.82 17.06
N SER A 28 -13.59 17.04 16.93
CA SER A 28 -13.89 17.92 15.80
C SER A 28 -13.86 17.10 14.52
N LEU A 29 -14.91 17.10 13.71
CA LEU A 29 -14.95 16.43 12.40
C LEU A 29 -13.93 17.03 11.41
N VAL A 30 -13.18 18.04 11.82
CA VAL A 30 -12.19 18.79 11.02
C VAL A 30 -11.15 17.90 10.31
N PRO A 31 -10.56 16.84 10.90
CA PRO A 31 -9.64 15.97 10.15
C PRO A 31 -10.37 15.06 9.16
N PHE A 32 -11.69 14.83 9.31
CA PHE A 32 -12.52 14.15 8.30
C PHE A 32 -12.96 15.10 7.18
N VAL A 33 -13.12 16.39 7.48
CA VAL A 33 -13.46 17.43 6.48
C VAL A 33 -12.28 17.69 5.52
N GLN A 34 -11.06 17.35 5.93
CA GLN A 34 -9.85 17.59 5.13
C GLN A 34 -9.70 16.69 3.89
N GLY A 35 -10.61 15.73 3.68
CA GLY A 35 -10.56 14.80 2.54
C GLY A 35 -9.48 13.73 2.69
N SER A 36 -9.31 12.89 1.68
CA SER A 36 -8.24 11.89 1.69
C SER A 36 -6.86 12.58 1.57
N THR A 37 -5.88 12.14 2.35
CA THR A 37 -4.45 12.49 2.18
C THR A 37 -3.83 11.94 0.89
N TYR A 38 -4.66 11.40 -0.01
CA TYR A 38 -4.27 10.82 -1.28
C TYR A 38 -3.70 11.88 -2.21
N THR A 39 -2.55 11.54 -2.80
CA THR A 39 -2.04 12.20 -3.99
C THR A 39 -1.70 11.15 -5.03
N SER A 40 -1.88 11.48 -6.31
CA SER A 40 -1.53 10.57 -7.42
C SER A 40 -0.06 10.14 -7.37
N GLY A 41 0.84 11.05 -6.95
CA GLY A 41 2.26 10.74 -6.76
C GLY A 41 2.53 9.74 -5.63
N GLN A 42 1.83 9.85 -4.50
CA GLN A 42 1.98 8.89 -3.40
C GLN A 42 1.45 7.50 -3.75
N LEU A 43 0.28 7.42 -4.38
CA LEU A 43 -0.25 6.13 -4.84
C LEU A 43 0.75 5.46 -5.79
N ARG A 44 1.28 6.21 -6.76
CA ARG A 44 2.29 5.72 -7.69
C ARG A 44 3.54 5.20 -6.97
N LEU A 45 4.05 5.94 -6.00
CA LEU A 45 5.20 5.51 -5.22
C LEU A 45 4.92 4.19 -4.47
N TYR A 46 3.77 4.08 -3.81
CA TYR A 46 3.40 2.88 -3.07
C TYR A 46 3.15 1.66 -3.96
N GLU A 47 2.54 1.85 -5.14
CA GLU A 47 2.35 0.76 -6.10
C GLU A 47 3.69 0.24 -6.64
N VAL A 48 4.64 1.14 -6.93
CA VAL A 48 5.99 0.79 -7.38
C VAL A 48 6.78 0.10 -6.26
N GLU A 49 6.71 0.62 -5.04
CA GLU A 49 7.34 0.01 -3.87
C GLU A 49 6.79 -1.40 -3.61
N TRP A 50 5.47 -1.55 -3.69
CA TRP A 50 4.81 -2.83 -3.50
C TRP A 50 5.21 -3.84 -4.58
N ALA A 51 5.19 -3.43 -5.86
CA ALA A 51 5.64 -4.26 -6.97
C ALA A 51 7.09 -4.73 -6.78
N ALA A 52 7.98 -3.83 -6.38
CA ALA A 52 9.40 -4.13 -6.18
C ALA A 52 9.65 -5.05 -4.97
N LYS A 53 8.99 -4.80 -3.82
CA LYS A 53 9.23 -5.54 -2.57
C LYS A 53 8.51 -6.88 -2.49
N CYS A 54 7.30 -6.96 -3.05
CA CYS A 54 6.46 -8.15 -2.94
C CYS A 54 6.47 -9.02 -4.20
N HIS A 55 7.31 -8.68 -5.19
CA HIS A 55 7.40 -9.39 -6.46
C HIS A 55 6.04 -9.53 -7.16
N CYS A 56 5.19 -8.50 -7.07
CA CYS A 56 3.84 -8.55 -7.63
C CYS A 56 3.90 -8.55 -9.16
N PRO A 57 3.18 -9.47 -9.84
CA PRO A 57 3.10 -9.46 -11.29
C PRO A 57 2.49 -8.16 -11.80
N TYR A 58 3.10 -7.51 -12.79
CA TYR A 58 2.62 -6.24 -13.33
C TYR A 58 1.20 -6.31 -13.93
N ARG A 59 0.75 -7.51 -14.32
CA ARG A 59 -0.61 -7.76 -14.79
C ARG A 59 -1.67 -7.39 -13.75
N MET A 60 -1.34 -7.44 -12.45
CA MET A 60 -2.23 -7.05 -11.37
C MET A 60 -2.73 -5.60 -11.50
N PHE A 61 -1.89 -4.69 -11.99
CA PHE A 61 -2.27 -3.28 -12.20
C PHE A 61 -3.25 -3.08 -13.36
N LYS A 62 -3.59 -4.12 -14.11
CA LYS A 62 -4.63 -4.14 -15.15
C LYS A 62 -5.87 -4.94 -14.74
N ASP A 63 -5.89 -5.49 -13.52
CA ASP A 63 -6.94 -6.41 -13.08
C ASP A 63 -8.17 -5.65 -12.51
N PRO A 64 -9.38 -5.85 -13.07
CA PRO A 64 -10.57 -5.12 -12.62
C PRO A 64 -10.92 -5.24 -11.13
N PRO A 65 -10.76 -6.40 -10.45
CA PRO A 65 -10.99 -6.50 -9.01
C PRO A 65 -10.08 -5.58 -8.19
N TYR A 66 -8.81 -5.46 -8.57
CA TYR A 66 -7.89 -4.54 -7.91
C TYR A 66 -8.34 -3.09 -8.09
N TRP A 67 -8.75 -2.72 -9.31
CA TRP A 67 -9.26 -1.37 -9.59
C TRP A 67 -10.53 -1.08 -8.80
N ASN A 68 -11.45 -2.03 -8.69
CA ASN A 68 -12.68 -1.86 -7.93
C ASN A 68 -12.40 -1.58 -6.46
N ILE A 69 -11.40 -2.23 -5.86
CA ILE A 69 -10.98 -1.97 -4.48
C ILE A 69 -10.45 -0.54 -4.35
N ILE A 70 -9.59 -0.10 -5.26
CA ILE A 70 -9.02 1.27 -5.21
C ILE A 70 -10.12 2.33 -5.45
N HIS A 71 -11.01 2.11 -6.41
CA HIS A 71 -12.13 3.01 -6.72
C HIS A 71 -13.18 3.05 -5.61
N MET A 72 -13.34 1.98 -4.83
CA MET A 72 -14.19 1.99 -3.63
C MET A 72 -13.70 3.04 -2.62
N PHE A 73 -12.39 3.23 -2.49
CA PHE A 73 -11.83 4.25 -1.60
C PHE A 73 -11.88 5.66 -2.21
N ASN A 74 -11.64 5.79 -3.51
CA ASN A 74 -11.81 7.06 -4.21
C ASN A 74 -12.11 6.82 -5.71
N PRO A 75 -13.34 7.15 -6.19
CA PRO A 75 -13.76 6.86 -7.55
C PRO A 75 -13.01 7.69 -8.60
N ASN A 76 -12.40 8.81 -8.20
CA ASN A 76 -11.69 9.72 -9.10
C ASN A 76 -10.21 9.34 -9.30
N ILE A 77 -9.75 8.23 -8.71
CA ILE A 77 -8.37 7.77 -8.88
C ILE A 77 -8.11 7.39 -10.34
N LYS A 78 -6.97 7.85 -10.88
CA LYS A 78 -6.45 7.36 -12.15
C LYS A 78 -5.51 6.20 -11.86
N MET A 79 -5.89 5.00 -12.26
CA MET A 79 -5.06 3.81 -12.09
C MET A 79 -3.83 3.87 -13.00
N LEU A 80 -2.70 3.38 -12.49
CA LEU A 80 -1.49 3.23 -13.30
C LEU A 80 -1.62 2.04 -14.24
N SER A 81 -1.05 2.18 -15.44
CA SER A 81 -0.88 1.04 -16.31
C SER A 81 0.28 0.17 -15.82
N ALA A 82 0.19 -1.14 -16.08
CA ALA A 82 1.30 -2.07 -15.85
C ALA A 82 2.62 -1.57 -16.48
N ASP A 83 2.54 -0.91 -17.64
CA ASP A 83 3.69 -0.39 -18.37
C ASP A 83 4.33 0.79 -17.63
N THR A 84 3.51 1.66 -17.01
CA THR A 84 4.00 2.76 -16.16
C THR A 84 4.70 2.22 -14.93
N VAL A 85 4.08 1.28 -14.21
CA VAL A 85 4.70 0.66 -13.02
C VAL A 85 6.00 -0.05 -13.41
N THR A 86 6.02 -0.76 -14.53
CA THR A 86 7.24 -1.42 -15.03
C THR A 86 8.35 -0.43 -15.31
N HIS A 87 8.04 0.70 -15.95
CA HIS A 87 9.00 1.77 -16.21
C HIS A 87 9.56 2.35 -14.91
N ASP A 88 8.69 2.63 -13.94
CA ASP A 88 9.09 3.24 -12.67
C ASP A 88 9.92 2.30 -11.81
N VAL A 89 9.56 1.01 -11.76
CA VAL A 89 10.38 0.00 -11.09
C VAL A 89 11.77 -0.06 -11.73
N LYS A 90 11.88 0.05 -13.06
CA LYS A 90 13.18 0.13 -13.74
C LYS A 90 13.95 1.39 -13.37
N GLU A 91 13.31 2.55 -13.28
CA GLU A 91 13.96 3.79 -12.84
C GLU A 91 14.48 3.66 -11.40
N VAL A 92 13.65 3.17 -10.48
CA VAL A 92 14.03 2.92 -9.09
C VAL A 92 15.20 1.93 -9.03
N TYR A 93 15.19 0.88 -9.84
CA TYR A 93 16.30 -0.06 -9.96
C TYR A 93 17.58 0.65 -10.43
N GLN A 94 17.53 1.52 -11.45
CA GLN A 94 18.72 2.25 -11.93
C GLN A 94 19.28 3.21 -10.87
N ILE A 95 18.40 3.90 -10.14
CA ILE A 95 18.81 4.79 -9.04
C ILE A 95 19.48 3.96 -7.93
N THR A 96 18.82 2.88 -7.51
CA THR A 96 19.30 2.00 -6.44
C THR A 96 20.63 1.33 -6.82
N LYS A 97 20.75 0.85 -8.06
CA LYS A 97 21.98 0.25 -8.58
C LYS A 97 23.19 1.17 -8.43
N LYS A 98 23.04 2.47 -8.74
CA LYS A 98 24.13 3.46 -8.59
C LYS A 98 24.58 3.59 -7.14
N GLN A 99 23.63 3.57 -6.20
CA GLN A 99 23.94 3.64 -4.78
C GLN A 99 24.57 2.34 -4.26
N VAL A 100 24.05 1.19 -4.71
CA VAL A 100 24.59 -0.12 -4.35
C VAL A 100 26.04 -0.23 -4.78
N VAL A 101 26.39 0.14 -6.02
CA VAL A 101 27.78 0.10 -6.53
C VAL A 101 28.76 0.84 -5.61
N ALA A 102 28.36 1.98 -5.04
CA ALA A 102 29.21 2.74 -4.14
C ALA A 102 29.47 2.04 -2.79
N LEU A 103 28.62 1.07 -2.42
CA LEU A 103 28.70 0.30 -1.17
C LEU A 103 29.44 -1.03 -1.35
N LEU A 104 29.84 -1.39 -2.57
CA LEU A 104 30.33 -2.74 -2.87
C LEU A 104 31.81 -2.97 -2.47
N ARG A 105 32.03 -3.59 -1.31
CA ARG A 105 33.19 -4.45 -1.02
C ARG A 105 32.70 -5.90 -0.86
N ILE A 106 32.31 -6.53 -1.98
CA ILE A 106 31.49 -7.75 -1.96
C ILE A 106 32.20 -8.97 -2.55
N HIS A 107 31.75 -10.14 -2.08
CA HIS A 107 31.95 -11.40 -2.78
C HIS A 107 30.76 -11.64 -3.71
N VAL A 108 31.02 -12.13 -4.93
CA VAL A 108 29.96 -12.52 -5.87
C VAL A 108 29.90 -14.04 -5.92
N ALA A 109 28.72 -14.59 -5.67
CA ALA A 109 28.40 -15.98 -5.90
C ALA A 109 27.63 -16.11 -7.22
N GLN A 110 27.91 -17.18 -7.95
CA GLN A 110 27.22 -17.56 -9.17
C GLN A 110 26.51 -18.88 -8.91
N ASP A 111 25.21 -18.93 -9.17
CA ASP A 111 24.40 -20.12 -9.07
C ASP A 111 23.74 -20.42 -10.42
N GLY A 112 23.92 -21.63 -10.93
CA GLY A 112 23.47 -22.03 -12.25
C GLY A 112 22.59 -23.26 -12.17
N TRP A 113 21.39 -23.20 -12.76
CA TRP A 113 20.49 -24.35 -12.86
C TRP A 113 19.94 -24.52 -14.27
N ALA A 114 19.78 -25.78 -14.69
CA ALA A 114 19.11 -26.12 -15.94
C ALA A 114 17.66 -26.52 -15.65
N VAL A 115 16.72 -25.85 -16.32
CA VAL A 115 15.29 -26.18 -16.22
C VAL A 115 14.93 -27.21 -17.30
N PRO A 116 14.04 -28.19 -17.01
CA PRO A 116 13.61 -29.21 -17.98
C PRO A 116 13.09 -28.66 -19.33
N GLN A 117 12.73 -27.38 -19.39
CA GLN A 117 12.22 -26.68 -20.56
C GLN A 117 13.33 -26.17 -21.52
N LYS A 118 14.56 -26.73 -21.46
CA LYS A 118 15.74 -26.30 -22.23
C LYS A 118 16.18 -24.86 -21.96
N LEU A 119 15.91 -24.34 -20.76
CA LEU A 119 16.40 -23.04 -20.31
C LEU A 119 17.54 -23.26 -19.32
N SER A 120 18.68 -22.60 -19.56
CA SER A 120 19.77 -22.52 -18.59
C SER A 120 19.65 -21.18 -17.90
N LEU A 121 19.58 -21.17 -16.58
CA LEU A 121 19.44 -19.94 -15.80
C LEU A 121 20.67 -19.80 -14.91
N MET A 122 21.18 -18.58 -14.79
CA MET A 122 22.35 -18.25 -13.98
C MET A 122 22.05 -17.02 -13.13
N GLY A 123 21.89 -17.23 -11.83
CA GLY A 123 21.77 -16.18 -10.84
C GLY A 123 23.14 -15.65 -10.42
N LEU A 124 23.28 -14.33 -10.37
CA LEU A 124 24.41 -13.65 -9.75
C LEU A 124 23.95 -13.05 -8.42
N VAL A 125 24.64 -13.38 -7.34
CA VAL A 125 24.30 -12.93 -5.98
C VAL A 125 25.50 -12.25 -5.35
N ALA A 126 25.32 -11.00 -4.92
CA ALA A 126 26.28 -10.30 -4.09
C ALA A 126 26.09 -10.70 -2.62
N ILE A 127 27.19 -11.00 -1.95
CA ILE A 127 27.22 -11.40 -0.54
C ILE A 127 28.25 -10.54 0.19
N TRP A 128 27.84 -9.94 1.31
CA TRP A 128 28.74 -9.16 2.17
C TRP A 128 28.30 -9.20 3.63
N VAL A 129 29.16 -8.73 4.52
CA VAL A 129 28.85 -8.60 5.95
C VAL A 129 28.68 -7.13 6.29
N ALA A 130 27.53 -6.78 6.86
CA ALA A 130 27.25 -5.46 7.41
C ALA A 130 26.64 -5.63 8.81
N ASP A 131 27.13 -4.87 9.79
CA ASP A 131 26.67 -4.92 11.18
C ASP A 131 26.67 -6.34 11.78
N GLY A 132 27.68 -7.14 11.45
CA GLY A 132 27.81 -8.52 11.91
C GLY A 132 26.79 -9.49 11.30
N LYS A 133 26.02 -9.08 10.30
CA LYS A 133 25.04 -9.91 9.58
C LYS A 133 25.45 -10.11 8.14
N LEU A 134 25.27 -11.34 7.64
CA LEU A 134 25.41 -11.64 6.23
C LEU A 134 24.23 -11.03 5.47
N GLN A 135 24.53 -10.18 4.50
CA GLN A 135 23.58 -9.59 3.59
C GLN A 135 23.75 -10.24 2.22
N THR A 136 22.63 -10.48 1.55
CA THR A 136 22.60 -11.03 0.20
C THR A 136 21.74 -10.15 -0.70
N LEU A 137 22.19 -9.93 -1.93
CA LEU A 137 21.46 -9.19 -2.94
C LEU A 137 21.56 -9.92 -4.27
N MET A 138 20.42 -10.28 -4.86
CA MET A 138 20.38 -10.77 -6.23
C MET A 138 20.75 -9.61 -7.17
N LEU A 139 21.85 -9.77 -7.91
CA LEU A 139 22.33 -8.77 -8.85
C LEU A 139 21.61 -8.90 -10.19
N ASP A 140 21.55 -10.12 -10.72
CA ASP A 140 20.97 -10.42 -12.01
C ASP A 140 20.59 -11.90 -12.14
N MET A 141 19.77 -12.20 -13.13
CA MET A 141 19.39 -13.56 -13.52
C MET A 141 19.48 -13.66 -15.05
N VAL A 142 20.51 -14.36 -15.52
CA VAL A 142 20.78 -14.56 -16.95
C VAL A 142 20.08 -15.83 -17.42
N GLN A 143 19.50 -15.79 -18.63
CA GLN A 143 18.80 -16.90 -19.27
C GLN A 143 19.41 -17.21 -20.65
#